data_AF-A0A7G8QPJ2-F1
#
_entry.id   AF-A0A7G8QPJ2-F1
#
_cell.length_a   1.000
_cell.length_b   1.000
_cell.length_c   1.000
_cell.angle_alpha   90.00
_cell.angle_beta   90.00
_cell.angle_gamma   90.00
#
_symmetry.space_group_name_H-M   'P 1'
#
loop_
_entity.id
_entity.type
_entity.pdbx_description
1 polymer ?
#
loop_
_entity_poly.entity_id
_entity_poly.type
_entity_poly.pdbx_seq_one_letter_code
_entity_poly.pdbx_strand_id
1 'polypeptide(L)' 'MAGLTKEQRAERAAEKLATAQVDTNTPAPQAPQLVVMVTDFIAFPGAPTTANVHPDEVENWKAHGWKETE' A
#
# COMPACT_ATOMS: atom_id res chain seq x y z
N MET A 1 -26.76 21.96 23.62
CA MET A 1 -26.34 21.25 22.39
C MET A 1 -25.46 22.19 21.60
N ALA A 2 -24.13 22.15 21.80
CA ALA A 2 -23.22 23.07 21.13
C ALA A 2 -22.94 22.54 19.71
N GLY A 3 -23.68 23.07 18.74
CA GLY A 3 -23.33 22.92 17.32
C GLY A 3 -22.03 23.69 17.05
N LEU A 4 -21.10 23.04 16.35
CA LEU A 4 -19.86 23.62 15.86
C LEU A 4 -20.13 25.00 15.23
N THR A 5 -19.49 26.07 15.74
CA THR A 5 -19.70 27.43 15.21
C THR A 5 -19.17 27.54 13.78
N LYS A 6 -19.61 28.57 13.03
CA LYS A 6 -19.22 28.76 11.62
C LYS A 6 -17.69 28.83 11.47
N GLU A 7 -17.01 29.41 12.46
CA GLU A 7 -15.56 29.53 12.48
C GLU A 7 -14.88 28.15 12.59
N GLN A 8 -15.35 27.28 13.49
CA GLN A 8 -14.77 25.94 13.65
C GLN A 8 -14.97 25.03 12.43
N ARG A 9 -16.02 25.26 11.63
CA ARG A 9 -16.20 24.57 10.35
C ARG A 9 -15.20 25.08 9.30
N ALA A 10 -14.91 26.38 9.29
CA ALA A 10 -13.94 26.99 8.38
C ALA A 10 -12.51 26.54 8.71
N GLU A 11 -12.15 26.47 10.00
CA GLU A 11 -10.84 25.96 10.44
C GLU A 11 -10.65 24.50 10.03
N ARG A 12 -11.63 23.63 10.31
CA ARG A 12 -11.56 22.22 9.91
C ARG A 12 -11.50 22.05 8.37
N ALA A 13 -12.14 22.94 7.61
CA ALA A 13 -12.08 22.91 6.16
C ALA A 13 -10.71 23.35 5.62
N ALA A 14 -10.10 24.39 6.21
CA ALA A 14 -8.75 24.83 5.88
C ALA A 14 -7.70 23.77 6.25
N GLU A 15 -7.85 23.11 7.39
CA GLU A 15 -6.97 22.03 7.83
C GLU A 15 -7.03 20.83 6.88
N LYS A 16 -8.24 20.42 6.46
CA LYS A 16 -8.43 19.37 5.43
C LYS A 16 -7.80 19.74 4.09
N LEU A 17 -7.91 20.99 3.67
CA LEU A 17 -7.30 21.47 2.43
C LEU A 17 -5.77 21.49 2.53
N ALA A 18 -5.22 21.89 3.68
CA ALA A 18 -3.78 21.86 3.92
C ALA A 18 -3.23 20.43 3.96
N THR A 19 -3.93 19.47 4.59
CA THR A 19 -3.51 18.05 4.57
C THR A 19 -3.54 17.50 3.14
N ALA A 20 -4.61 17.78 2.38
CA ALA A 20 -4.71 17.36 0.98
C ALA A 20 -3.64 17.98 0.06
N GLN A 21 -3.19 19.20 0.36
CA GLN A 21 -2.10 19.86 -0.37
C GLN A 21 -0.72 19.28 -0.03
N VAL A 22 -0.50 18.83 1.21
CA VAL A 22 0.73 18.11 1.60
C VAL A 22 0.79 16.73 0.93
N ASP A 23 -0.35 16.07 0.72
CA ASP A 23 -0.43 14.82 -0.04
C ASP A 23 -0.10 14.99 -1.54
N THR A 24 -0.14 16.21 -2.08
CA THR A 24 0.20 16.47 -3.51
C THR A 24 1.72 16.56 -3.76
N ASN A 25 2.52 16.74 -2.70
CA ASN A 25 4.00 16.72 -2.77
C ASN A 25 4.59 15.40 -2.23
N THR A 26 3.74 14.48 -1.80
CA THR A 26 4.09 13.07 -1.71
C THR A 26 4.04 12.56 -3.14
N PRO A 27 5.08 11.88 -3.68
CA PRO A 27 4.94 11.24 -4.98
C PRO A 27 3.64 10.43 -4.93
N ALA A 28 2.70 10.71 -5.84
CA ALA A 28 1.46 9.95 -5.98
C ALA A 28 1.80 8.48 -5.74
N PRO A 29 1.09 7.72 -4.87
CA PRO A 29 1.48 6.37 -4.52
C PRO A 29 1.76 5.64 -5.81
N GLN A 30 3.04 5.51 -6.12
CA GLN A 30 3.50 4.92 -7.36
C GLN A 30 2.88 3.55 -7.26
N ALA A 31 2.04 3.18 -8.23
CA ALA A 31 1.41 1.86 -8.23
C ALA A 31 2.51 0.88 -7.83
N PRO A 32 2.38 0.18 -6.68
CA PRO A 32 3.52 -0.45 -6.07
C PRO A 32 4.15 -1.33 -7.14
N GLN A 33 5.44 -1.13 -7.35
CA GLN A 33 6.23 -1.90 -8.31
C GLN A 33 6.37 -3.30 -7.73
N LEU A 34 5.30 -4.08 -7.82
CA LEU A 34 5.20 -5.41 -7.28
C LEU A 34 5.99 -6.35 -8.18
N VAL A 35 6.83 -7.17 -7.55
CA VAL A 35 7.56 -8.24 -8.18
C VAL A 35 6.69 -9.48 -8.15
N VAL A 36 6.43 -10.05 -9.33
CA VAL A 36 5.70 -11.31 -9.40
C VAL A 36 6.66 -12.40 -8.94
N MET A 37 6.28 -13.12 -7.90
CA MET A 37 7.00 -14.28 -7.39
C MET A 37 6.18 -15.55 -7.56
N VAL A 38 6.86 -16.65 -7.82
CA VAL A 38 6.28 -17.98 -7.99
C VAL A 38 6.91 -18.99 -7.05
N THR A 39 6.16 -20.01 -6.65
CA THR A 39 6.68 -21.12 -5.85
C THR A 39 6.27 -22.46 -6.45
N ASP A 40 7.22 -23.39 -6.43
CA ASP A 40 6.98 -24.80 -6.78
C ASP A 40 6.45 -25.60 -5.56
N PHE A 41 6.45 -24.98 -4.38
CA PHE A 41 6.01 -25.63 -3.14
C PHE A 41 4.52 -25.37 -2.87
N ILE A 42 3.71 -26.41 -3.03
CA ILE A 42 2.27 -26.37 -2.75
C ILE A 42 2.03 -26.68 -1.27
N ALA A 43 1.84 -25.64 -0.46
CA ALA A 43 1.60 -25.79 0.98
C ALA A 43 0.27 -26.51 1.28
N PHE A 44 -0.75 -26.33 0.43
CA PHE A 44 -2.05 -27.01 0.53
C PHE A 44 -2.70 -27.16 -0.85
N PRO A 45 -3.61 -28.13 -1.06
CA PRO A 45 -4.29 -28.32 -2.34
C PRO A 45 -5.03 -27.04 -2.77
N GLY A 46 -4.66 -26.49 -3.93
CA GLY A 46 -5.23 -25.24 -4.46
C GLY A 46 -4.56 -23.96 -3.95
N ALA A 47 -3.41 -24.05 -3.27
CA ALA A 47 -2.63 -22.88 -2.89
C ALA A 47 -2.19 -22.08 -4.14
N PRO A 48 -2.18 -20.74 -4.06
CA PRO A 48 -1.65 -19.92 -5.13
C PRO A 48 -0.14 -20.16 -5.28
N THR A 49 0.29 -20.46 -6.50
CA THR A 49 1.70 -20.62 -6.87
C THR A 49 2.34 -19.31 -7.32
N THR A 50 1.57 -18.22 -7.35
CA THR A 50 1.99 -16.92 -7.87
C THR A 50 1.47 -15.83 -6.95
N ALA A 51 2.32 -14.87 -6.59
CA ALA A 51 1.99 -13.75 -5.73
C ALA A 51 2.68 -12.46 -6.23
N ASN A 52 2.00 -11.33 -6.09
CA ASN A 52 2.60 -10.01 -6.34
C ASN A 52 3.18 -9.51 -5.02
N VAL A 53 4.51 -9.43 -4.95
CA VAL A 53 5.27 -9.18 -3.72
C VAL A 53 5.93 -7.80 -3.77
N HIS A 54 6.03 -7.12 -2.64
CA HIS A 54 6.76 -5.85 -2.56
C HIS A 54 8.28 -6.10 -2.70
N PRO A 55 9.05 -5.27 -3.42
CA PRO A 55 10.49 -5.46 -3.59
C PRO A 55 11.27 -5.62 -2.27
N ASP A 56 10.85 -4.92 -1.22
CA ASP A 56 11.47 -5.03 0.11
C ASP A 56 11.25 -6.42 0.77
N GLU A 57 10.21 -7.14 0.36
CA GLU A 57 9.86 -8.45 0.91
C GLU A 57 10.40 -9.61 0.08
N VAL A 58 10.83 -9.38 -1.17
CA VAL A 58 11.26 -10.42 -2.12
C VAL A 58 12.28 -11.39 -1.51
N GLU A 59 13.29 -10.89 -0.80
CA GLU A 59 14.31 -11.73 -0.14
C GLU A 59 13.71 -12.65 0.94
N ASN A 60 12.71 -12.17 1.69
CA ASN A 60 11.99 -12.97 2.67
C ASN A 60 11.21 -14.10 1.98
N TRP A 61 10.55 -13.81 0.86
CA TRP A 61 9.84 -14.82 0.08
C TRP A 61 10.81 -15.84 -0.55
N LYS A 62 11.99 -15.42 -1.03
CA LYS A 62 13.05 -16.32 -1.50
C LYS A 62 13.51 -17.29 -0.42
N ALA A 63 13.64 -16.83 0.84
CA ALA A 63 13.97 -17.70 1.97
C ALA A 63 12.90 -18.78 2.22
N HIS A 64 11.64 -18.51 1.84
CA HIS A 64 10.53 -19.47 1.88
C HIS A 64 10.42 -20.34 0.60
N GLY A 65 11.41 -20.28 -0.29
CA GLY A 65 11.47 -21.08 -1.51
C GLY A 65 10.74 -20.48 -2.71
N TRP A 66 10.32 -19.22 -2.64
CA TRP A 66 9.74 -18.51 -3.78
C TRP A 66 10.84 -17.96 -4.70
N LYS A 67 10.51 -17.74 -5.96
CA LYS A 67 11.42 -17.26 -7.00
C LYS A 67 10.76 -16.11 -7.74
N GLU A 68 11.52 -15.11 -8.14
CA GLU A 68 11.02 -14.05 -9.02
C GLU A 68 10.73 -14.66 -10.40
N THR A 69 9.62 -14.30 -11.03
CA THR A 69 9.40 -14.59 -12.45
C THR A 69 9.89 -13.39 -13.25
N GLU A 70 10.90 -13.63 -14.10
CA GLU A 70 11.47 -12.65 -15.03
C GLU A 70 10.53 -12.40 -16.23
#